data_AF-A0ABD7ITI2-F1
#
_entry.id   AF-A0ABD7ITI2-F1
#
_cell.length_a   1.000
_cell.length_b   1.000
_cell.length_c   1.000
_cell.angle_alpha   90.00
_cell.angle_beta   90.00
_cell.angle_gamma   90.00
#
_symmetry.space_group_name_H-M   'P 1'
#
loop_
_entity.id
_entity.type
_entity.pdbx_description
1 polymer ?
#
loop_
_entity_poly.entity_id
_entity_poly.type
_entity_poly.pdbx_seq_one_letter_code
_entity_poly.pdbx_strand_id
1 'polypeptide(L)'
;MAEKELNNVGNDDLIAEITDIISGYFEVYIDKHSFNYSRFVTHLQYLLKRQDQGVFIKSDNKEMYISMVKKFPRTNECVEQIAKFLKAQLDFELEQEEKLYLMLHVNRLCLRERL
;
A
#
# COMPACT_ATOMS: atom_id res chain seq x y z
N MET A 1 23.81 1.42 -28.59
CA MET A 1 22.97 0.21 -28.54
C MET A 1 22.00 0.37 -27.39
N ALA A 2 20.72 0.52 -27.74
CA ALA A 2 19.50 0.48 -26.92
C ALA A 2 19.52 1.20 -25.55
N GLU A 3 19.09 2.46 -25.56
CA GLU A 3 18.41 3.08 -24.42
C GLU A 3 17.21 2.21 -24.06
N LYS A 4 17.23 1.65 -22.85
CA LYS A 4 16.11 0.94 -22.28
C LYS A 4 15.20 2.03 -21.70
N GLU A 5 14.27 2.55 -22.50
CA GLU A 5 13.12 3.30 -21.98
C GLU A 5 12.30 2.33 -21.11
N LEU A 6 12.69 2.21 -19.84
CA LEU A 6 11.81 1.65 -18.82
C LEU A 6 10.70 2.66 -18.62
N ASN A 7 9.45 2.20 -18.79
CA ASN A 7 8.26 2.87 -18.29
C ASN A 7 8.48 3.22 -16.81
N ASN A 8 8.96 4.43 -16.53
CA ASN A 8 9.13 4.91 -15.18
C ASN A 8 7.78 5.46 -14.74
N VAL A 9 6.87 4.56 -14.37
CA VAL A 9 5.57 4.92 -13.80
C VAL A 9 5.84 5.82 -12.61
N GLY A 10 5.29 7.04 -12.61
CA GLY A 10 5.56 7.99 -11.54
C GLY A 10 5.04 7.46 -10.21
N ASN A 11 5.69 7.83 -9.10
CA ASN A 11 5.20 7.47 -7.76
C ASN A 11 3.73 7.87 -7.56
N ASP A 12 3.31 8.99 -8.14
CA ASP A 12 1.94 9.47 -8.06
C ASP A 12 0.96 8.57 -8.84
N ASP A 13 1.38 8.02 -9.99
CA ASP A 13 0.58 7.07 -10.77
C ASP A 13 0.42 5.73 -10.03
N LEU A 14 1.49 5.24 -9.40
CA LEU A 14 1.43 4.04 -8.55
C LEU A 14 0.48 4.26 -7.37
N ILE A 15 0.55 5.42 -6.72
CA ILE A 15 -0.33 5.76 -5.60
C ILE A 15 -1.79 5.87 -6.06
N ALA A 16 -2.03 6.44 -7.24
CA ALA A 16 -3.36 6.48 -7.84
C ALA A 16 -3.91 5.07 -8.09
N GLU A 17 -3.13 4.19 -8.73
CA GLU A 17 -3.54 2.80 -8.98
C GLU A 17 -3.78 2.01 -7.69
N ILE A 18 -2.93 2.17 -6.68
CA ILE A 18 -3.16 1.55 -5.36
C ILE A 18 -4.46 2.08 -4.74
N THR A 19 -4.75 3.37 -4.88
CA THR A 19 -6.00 3.97 -4.40
C THR A 19 -7.20 3.34 -5.11
N ASP A 20 -7.11 3.11 -6.42
CA ASP A 20 -8.17 2.53 -7.23
C ASP A 20 -8.38 1.04 -6.93
N ILE A 21 -7.30 0.28 -6.67
CA ILE A 21 -7.39 -1.09 -6.15
C ILE A 21 -8.19 -1.12 -4.85
N ILE A 22 -7.90 -0.23 -3.91
CA ILE A 22 -8.61 -0.18 -2.61
C ILE A 22 -10.08 0.20 -2.82
N SER A 23 -10.33 1.27 -3.60
CA SER A 23 -11.68 1.77 -3.87
C SER A 23 -12.55 0.70 -4.55
N GLY A 24 -12.00 0.02 -5.57
CA GLY A 24 -12.68 -1.06 -6.29
C GLY A 24 -12.90 -2.30 -5.44
N TYR A 25 -11.92 -2.70 -4.62
CA TYR A 25 -12.04 -3.90 -3.77
C TYR A 25 -13.11 -3.76 -2.68
N PHE A 26 -13.22 -2.57 -2.09
CA PHE A 26 -14.17 -2.29 -1.02
C PHE A 26 -15.47 -1.65 -1.48
N GLU A 27 -15.57 -1.29 -2.76
CA GLU A 27 -16.69 -0.56 -3.36
C GLU A 27 -16.98 0.74 -2.58
N VAL A 28 -15.95 1.52 -2.32
CA VAL A 28 -16.03 2.78 -1.56
C VAL A 28 -15.43 3.94 -2.33
N TYR A 29 -16.01 5.12 -2.14
CA TYR A 29 -15.38 6.37 -2.51
C TYR A 29 -14.30 6.72 -1.47
N ILE A 30 -13.12 7.11 -1.92
CA ILE A 30 -12.02 7.57 -1.07
C ILE A 30 -11.89 9.08 -1.27
N ASP A 31 -12.09 9.86 -0.20
CA ASP A 31 -11.89 11.31 -0.26
C ASP A 31 -10.39 11.64 -0.32
N LYS A 32 -9.91 12.02 -1.52
CA LYS A 32 -8.51 12.40 -1.75
C LYS A 32 -8.09 13.70 -1.05
N HIS A 33 -9.03 14.47 -0.50
CA HIS A 33 -8.74 15.65 0.32
C HIS A 33 -8.72 15.36 1.82
N SER A 34 -9.05 14.13 2.22
CA SER A 34 -9.12 13.76 3.63
C SER A 34 -7.75 13.65 4.26
N PHE A 35 -7.69 13.90 5.57
CA PHE A 35 -6.47 13.75 6.34
C PHE A 35 -5.98 12.29 6.39
N ASN A 36 -6.90 11.32 6.33
CA ASN A 36 -6.54 9.90 6.28
C ASN A 36 -5.87 9.57 4.96
N TYR A 37 -6.38 10.11 3.85
CA TYR A 37 -5.77 9.96 2.54
C TYR A 37 -4.39 10.61 2.47
N SER A 38 -4.24 11.84 2.96
CA SER A 38 -2.93 12.50 3.02
C SER A 38 -1.89 11.66 3.76
N ARG A 39 -2.23 11.10 4.93
CA ARG A 39 -1.31 10.21 5.66
C ARG A 39 -0.97 8.93 4.90
N PHE A 40 -1.95 8.35 4.21
CA PHE A 40 -1.75 7.16 3.39
C PHE A 40 -0.78 7.43 2.23
N VAL A 41 -0.98 8.54 1.51
CA VAL A 41 -0.10 8.97 0.42
C VAL A 41 1.32 9.20 0.94
N THR A 42 1.49 9.91 2.06
CA THR A 42 2.82 10.15 2.66
C THR A 42 3.53 8.84 3.01
N HIS A 43 2.81 7.85 3.55
CA HIS A 43 3.39 6.55 3.86
C HIS A 43 3.85 5.83 2.58
N LEU A 44 3.02 5.82 1.53
CA LEU A 44 3.39 5.22 0.24
C LEU A 44 4.59 5.92 -0.41
N GLN A 45 4.64 7.26 -0.39
CA GLN A 45 5.77 8.00 -0.93
C GLN A 45 7.08 7.65 -0.19
N TYR A 46 7.03 7.50 1.13
CA TYR A 46 8.18 7.08 1.92
C TYR A 46 8.59 5.63 1.63
N LEU A 47 7.62 4.73 1.51
CA LEU A 47 7.83 3.33 1.16
C LEU A 47 8.52 3.19 -0.21
N LEU A 48 7.98 3.84 -1.25
CA LEU A 48 8.52 3.81 -2.61
C LEU A 48 9.92 4.44 -2.68
N LYS A 49 10.13 5.59 -2.01
CA LYS A 49 11.46 6.23 -1.94
C LYS A 49 12.51 5.30 -1.32
N ARG A 50 12.13 4.53 -0.30
CA ARG A 50 13.06 3.64 0.40
C ARG A 50 13.35 2.35 -0.34
N GLN A 51 12.37 1.85 -1.09
CA GLN A 51 12.56 0.75 -2.00
C GLN A 51 13.63 1.08 -3.04
N ASP A 52 13.59 2.28 -3.63
CA ASP A 52 14.61 2.76 -4.56
C ASP A 52 16.02 2.82 -3.93
N GLN A 53 16.09 3.05 -2.61
CA GLN A 53 17.33 3.07 -1.83
C GLN A 53 17.78 1.70 -1.30
N GLY A 54 16.98 0.64 -1.51
CA GLY A 54 17.25 -0.70 -0.99
C GLY A 54 17.19 -0.83 0.54
N VAL A 55 16.47 0.07 1.23
CA VAL A 55 16.40 0.11 2.70
C VAL A 55 15.11 -0.54 3.21
N PHE A 56 15.22 -1.72 3.82
CA PHE A 56 14.09 -2.49 4.36
C PHE A 56 13.86 -2.22 5.86
N ILE A 57 12.60 -2.08 6.29
CA ILE A 57 12.27 -2.10 7.74
C ILE A 57 12.08 -3.55 8.14
N LYS A 58 12.87 -3.99 9.10
CA LYS A 58 12.63 -5.23 9.83
C LYS A 58 12.33 -4.89 11.28
N SER A 59 11.17 -5.30 11.77
CA SER A 59 10.85 -5.29 13.19
C SER A 59 10.11 -6.55 13.60
N ASP A 60 10.01 -6.76 14.91
CA ASP A 60 9.52 -7.99 15.53
C ASP A 60 7.97 -8.05 15.63
N ASN A 61 7.26 -7.31 14.77
CA ASN A 61 5.80 -7.12 14.83
C ASN A 61 4.98 -8.29 14.25
N LYS A 62 5.57 -9.48 14.15
CA LYS A 62 4.94 -10.65 13.50
C LYS A 62 3.61 -11.05 14.15
N GLU A 63 3.53 -11.05 15.47
CA GLU A 63 2.30 -11.39 16.19
C GLU A 63 1.17 -10.38 15.91
N MET A 64 1.52 -9.10 15.82
CA MET A 64 0.58 -8.03 15.51
C MET A 64 0.05 -8.17 14.08
N TYR A 65 0.93 -8.49 13.12
CA TYR A 65 0.52 -8.81 11.75
C TYR A 65 -0.46 -9.99 11.72
N ILE A 66 -0.12 -11.12 12.34
CA ILE A 66 -0.99 -12.30 12.39
C ILE A 66 -2.36 -11.98 13.01
N SER A 67 -2.37 -11.19 14.10
CA SER A 67 -3.60 -10.73 14.74
C SER A 67 -4.47 -9.88 13.80
N MET A 68 -3.85 -8.94 13.09
CA MET A 68 -4.54 -8.07 12.12
C MET A 68 -5.10 -8.87 10.94
N VAL A 69 -4.35 -9.84 10.40
CA VAL A 69 -4.83 -10.73 9.32
C VAL A 69 -6.05 -11.52 9.77
N LYS A 70 -6.03 -12.08 10.98
CA LYS A 70 -7.18 -12.81 11.54
C LYS A 70 -8.40 -11.91 11.75
N LYS A 71 -8.18 -10.67 12.21
CA LYS A 71 -9.27 -9.72 12.53
C LYS A 71 -9.87 -9.06 11.29
N PHE A 72 -9.04 -8.80 10.27
CA PHE A 72 -9.42 -8.08 9.05
C PHE A 72 -8.99 -8.83 7.79
N PRO A 73 -9.54 -10.04 7.54
CA PRO A 73 -9.11 -10.88 6.42
C PRO A 73 -9.33 -10.20 5.06
N ARG A 74 -10.45 -9.48 4.87
CA ARG A 74 -10.69 -8.71 3.64
C ARG A 74 -9.66 -7.60 3.41
N THR A 75 -9.23 -6.92 4.47
CA THR A 75 -8.18 -5.91 4.39
C THR A 75 -6.85 -6.54 4.03
N ASN A 76 -6.54 -7.72 4.57
CA ASN A 76 -5.34 -8.45 4.18
C ASN A 76 -5.38 -8.85 2.69
N GLU A 77 -6.51 -9.37 2.20
CA GLU A 77 -6.68 -9.72 0.78
C GLU A 77 -6.44 -8.52 -0.14
N CYS A 78 -6.98 -7.34 0.20
CA CYS A 78 -6.72 -6.10 -0.53
C CYS A 78 -5.23 -5.73 -0.51
N VAL A 79 -4.58 -5.82 0.65
CA VAL A 79 -3.14 -5.52 0.79
C VAL A 79 -2.27 -6.52 0.01
N GLU A 80 -2.67 -7.78 -0.07
CA GLU A 80 -1.99 -8.76 -0.92
C GLU A 80 -2.17 -8.46 -2.43
N GLN A 81 -3.29 -7.87 -2.85
CA GLN A 81 -3.43 -7.38 -4.23
C GLN A 81 -2.49 -6.21 -4.52
N ILE A 82 -2.38 -5.26 -3.58
CA ILE A 82 -1.41 -4.15 -3.65
C ILE A 82 0.03 -4.68 -3.71
N ALA A 83 0.36 -5.67 -2.88
CA ALA A 83 1.69 -6.29 -2.86
C ALA A 83 2.02 -6.96 -4.22
N LYS A 84 1.06 -7.68 -4.81
CA LYS A 84 1.22 -8.27 -6.15
C LYS A 84 1.39 -7.22 -7.24
N PHE A 85 0.63 -6.13 -7.17
CA PHE A 85 0.78 -5.01 -8.09
C PHE A 85 2.17 -4.38 -8.01
N LEU A 86 2.63 -4.04 -6.80
CA LEU A 86 3.97 -3.48 -6.59
C LEU A 86 5.10 -4.43 -7.02
N LYS A 87 4.93 -5.73 -6.79
CA LYS A 87 5.86 -6.74 -7.29
C LYS A 87 5.91 -6.77 -8.82
N ALA A 88 4.77 -6.66 -9.49
CA ALA A 88 4.71 -6.65 -10.95
C ALA A 88 5.29 -5.38 -11.58
N GLN A 89 5.07 -4.21 -10.96
CA GLN A 89 5.52 -2.93 -11.51
C GLN A 89 6.99 -2.62 -11.20
N LEU A 90 7.46 -2.98 -9.99
CA LEU A 90 8.76 -2.54 -9.47
C LEU A 90 9.70 -3.69 -9.05
N ASP A 91 9.30 -4.95 -9.25
CA ASP A 91 9.96 -6.13 -8.66
C ASP A 91 10.06 -6.09 -7.12
N PHE A 92 9.25 -5.24 -6.48
CA PHE A 92 9.30 -4.98 -5.05
C PHE A 92 8.43 -5.94 -4.23
N GLU A 93 9.04 -6.66 -3.28
CA GLU A 93 8.32 -7.49 -2.32
C GLU A 93 8.10 -6.75 -1.00
N LEU A 94 6.82 -6.60 -0.63
CA LEU A 94 6.46 -6.04 0.66
C LEU A 94 6.72 -7.05 1.79
N GLU A 95 7.51 -6.63 2.78
CA GLU A 95 7.67 -7.35 4.02
C GLU A 95 6.38 -7.29 4.88
N GLN A 96 6.25 -8.22 5.84
CA GLN A 96 5.06 -8.30 6.71
C GLN A 96 4.79 -7.00 7.47
N GLU A 97 5.84 -6.27 7.82
CA GLU A 97 5.71 -4.98 8.50
C GLU A 97 5.06 -3.92 7.61
N GLU A 98 5.48 -3.81 6.35
CA GLU A 98 4.85 -2.88 5.41
C GLU A 98 3.41 -3.30 5.10
N LYS A 99 3.15 -4.60 4.99
CA LYS A 99 1.78 -5.12 4.87
C LYS A 99 0.93 -4.74 6.09
N LEU A 100 1.47 -4.84 7.31
CA LEU A 100 0.79 -4.42 8.54
C LEU A 100 0.44 -2.92 8.50
N TYR A 101 1.38 -2.05 8.11
CA TYR A 101 1.12 -0.61 8.01
C TYR A 101 0.07 -0.29 6.94
N LEU A 102 0.16 -0.92 5.76
CA LEU A 102 -0.86 -0.80 4.73
C LEU A 102 -2.24 -1.26 5.22
N MET A 103 -2.32 -2.37 5.95
CA MET A 103 -3.59 -2.81 6.54
C MET A 103 -4.19 -1.77 7.49
N LEU A 104 -3.35 -1.07 8.27
CA LEU A 104 -3.82 0.01 9.14
C LEU A 104 -4.33 1.21 8.34
N HIS A 105 -3.64 1.61 7.27
CA HIS A 105 -4.08 2.70 6.40
C HIS A 105 -5.37 2.36 5.64
N VAL A 106 -5.43 1.20 5.00
CA VAL A 106 -6.62 0.73 4.27
C VAL A 106 -7.83 0.65 5.19
N ASN A 107 -7.67 0.09 6.40
CA ASN A 107 -8.75 0.08 7.39
C ASN A 107 -9.21 1.50 7.77
N ARG A 108 -8.29 2.47 7.88
CA ARG A 108 -8.67 3.87 8.20
C ARG A 108 -9.43 4.53 7.05
N LEU A 109 -8.98 4.33 5.81
CA LEU A 109 -9.66 4.85 4.61
C LEU A 109 -11.08 4.27 4.49
N CYS A 110 -11.24 2.95 4.69
CA CYS A 110 -12.52 2.28 4.42
C CYS A 110 -13.51 2.31 5.60
N LEU A 111 -13.04 2.23 6.85
CA LEU A 111 -13.90 2.07 8.03
C LEU A 111 -14.20 3.36 8.78
N ARG A 112 -13.38 4.42 8.63
CA ARG A 112 -13.52 5.65 9.43
C ARG A 112 -14.04 6.88 8.68
N GLU A 113 -14.26 6.81 7.37
CA GLU A 113 -15.00 7.86 6.63
C GLU A 113 -16.53 7.66 6.66
N ARG A 114 -17.03 6.58 7.29
CA ARG A 114 -18.46 6.31 7.47
C ARG A 114 -19.04 6.70 8.84
N LEU A 115 -18.35 7.55 9.61
CA LEU A 115 -18.86 8.06 10.89
C LEU A 115 -19.01 9.58 10.85
#